data_AF-A0A8H7PRH1-F1
#
_entry.id   AF-A0A8H7PRH1-F1
#
_cell.length_a   1.000
_cell.length_b   1.000
_cell.length_c   1.000
_cell.angle_alpha   90.00
_cell.angle_beta   90.00
_cell.angle_gamma   90.00
#
_symmetry.space_group_name_H-M   'P 1'
#
loop_
_entity.id
_entity.type
_entity.pdbx_description
1 polymer ?
#
loop_
_entity_poly.entity_id
_entity_poly.type
_entity_poly.pdbx_seq_one_letter_code
_entity_poly.pdbx_strand_id
1 'polypeptide(L)'
;EKGLENGYDDHQVNGDATALNHIKVENMENDRLLDDDEDHKVNGVDADENESVKEDSQPIEDSKVSHEADRKESVSVLEERRGEIEFRVVKNDGAPESMILLTGLKNIFQKQLPKMPKEYIARLVYDRNHLSMALIRKPLKVIGGICYRPFDKQEFAEIVFCAISSTEQVKGFTTEITLDRHKWVGYIKDYEGGTIMQCTMVPRVKYLKVFEILSAQRKAVLEKTKQYSTSHIVHPGIKIPLHENGTRSIDPLKVPGIPESGWTPEMDIIPSRPQRPPHFNQMRHLVTELSTHRDAWPFQQPVNGDEVTDYYEVIKEPMDISALEANVDNDVYTTMDMFIKDAQKIFDNCRTYNAETTSYAKCATRLERYFKERIKVWCNTD
;
A
#
# COMPACT_ATOMS: atom_id res chain seq x y z
N GLU A 1 -9.25 77.10 3.93
CA GLU A 1 -9.19 76.83 2.47
C GLU A 1 -9.39 75.32 2.30
N LYS A 2 -10.61 74.88 1.94
CA LYS A 2 -10.97 74.27 0.63
C LYS A 2 -10.01 73.13 0.23
N GLY A 3 -10.42 71.87 0.01
CA GLY A 3 -11.74 71.25 -0.12
C GLY A 3 -11.63 69.72 0.06
N LEU A 4 -12.69 69.06 0.54
CA LEU A 4 -13.79 68.45 -0.24
C LEU A 4 -13.43 66.99 -0.62
N GLU A 5 -13.95 65.99 0.10
CA GLU A 5 -15.25 65.30 -0.15
C GLU A 5 -15.06 64.14 -1.15
N ASN A 6 -15.63 62.94 -1.07
CA ASN A 6 -16.79 62.38 -0.39
C ASN A 6 -16.59 60.86 -0.26
N GLY A 7 -17.13 60.25 0.80
CA GLY A 7 -17.46 58.82 0.81
C GLY A 7 -18.81 58.57 0.14
N TYR A 8 -19.12 57.30 -0.15
CA TYR A 8 -20.45 56.71 0.00
C TYR A 8 -20.39 55.18 -0.22
N ASP A 9 -20.97 54.47 0.74
CA ASP A 9 -21.48 53.09 0.63
C ASP A 9 -22.55 52.99 -0.47
N ASP A 10 -22.67 51.84 -1.15
CA ASP A 10 -23.86 50.96 -1.01
C ASP A 10 -23.69 49.59 -1.71
N HIS A 11 -24.58 48.68 -1.30
CA HIS A 11 -24.74 47.25 -1.53
C HIS A 11 -24.82 46.68 -2.97
N GLN A 12 -24.65 45.33 -2.99
CA GLN A 12 -25.37 44.28 -3.76
C GLN A 12 -24.64 43.46 -4.87
N VAL A 13 -24.37 42.19 -4.50
CA VAL A 13 -24.82 40.93 -5.15
C VAL A 13 -24.26 40.48 -6.52
N ASN A 14 -23.89 39.19 -6.52
CA ASN A 14 -23.73 38.19 -7.60
C ASN A 14 -22.39 38.04 -8.35
N GLY A 15 -21.94 36.78 -8.42
CA GLY A 15 -21.38 36.23 -9.67
C GLY A 15 -20.02 35.54 -9.58
N ASP A 16 -20.06 34.25 -9.23
CA ASP A 16 -19.29 33.13 -9.81
C ASP A 16 -17.74 33.08 -9.90
N ALA A 17 -17.31 31.82 -9.70
CA ALA A 17 -16.14 31.15 -10.26
C ALA A 17 -14.76 31.45 -9.67
N THR A 18 -14.30 30.60 -8.73
CA THR A 18 -13.08 29.78 -8.87
C THR A 18 -12.77 29.04 -7.57
N ALA A 19 -12.97 27.72 -7.52
CA ALA A 19 -12.29 26.83 -6.58
C ALA A 19 -12.27 25.40 -7.14
N LEU A 20 -11.23 25.08 -7.91
CA LEU A 20 -10.91 23.74 -8.37
C LEU A 20 -9.86 23.12 -7.44
N ASN A 21 -10.21 21.95 -6.90
CA ASN A 21 -9.37 20.77 -6.68
C ASN A 21 -8.14 20.88 -5.77
N HIS A 22 -8.33 20.53 -4.49
CA HIS A 22 -7.35 19.75 -3.74
C HIS A 22 -7.98 18.45 -3.26
N ILE A 23 -7.72 17.35 -3.97
CA ILE A 23 -7.86 15.99 -3.46
C ILE A 23 -6.44 15.43 -3.36
N LYS A 24 -5.98 15.25 -2.12
CA LYS A 24 -4.79 14.46 -1.80
C LYS A 24 -5.15 12.98 -2.02
N VAL A 25 -4.39 12.31 -2.88
CA VAL A 25 -4.40 10.85 -3.00
C VAL A 25 -3.35 10.34 -2.02
N GLU A 26 -3.79 9.73 -0.92
CA GLU A 26 -2.92 8.98 -0.03
C GLU A 26 -2.78 7.55 -0.58
N ASN A 27 -1.53 7.15 -0.81
CA ASN A 27 -1.14 5.81 -1.22
C ASN A 27 -1.32 4.85 -0.04
N MET A 28 -2.23 3.87 -0.17
CA MET A 28 -2.24 2.69 0.69
C MET A 28 -1.29 1.65 0.10
N GLU A 29 -0.12 1.51 0.72
CA GLU A 29 0.78 0.39 0.52
C GLU A 29 0.15 -0.89 1.10
N ASN A 30 0.25 -1.98 0.34
CA ASN A 30 -0.21 -3.31 0.73
C ASN A 30 0.74 -3.91 1.77
N ASP A 31 0.34 -3.86 3.04
CA ASP A 31 0.91 -4.74 4.08
C ASP A 31 0.49 -6.19 3.82
N ARG A 32 1.40 -6.98 3.25
CA ARG A 32 1.35 -8.44 3.33
C ARG A 32 1.95 -8.85 4.66
N LEU A 33 1.09 -9.19 5.62
CA LEU A 33 1.47 -9.87 6.84
C LEU A 33 1.98 -11.28 6.50
N LEU A 34 3.22 -11.53 6.90
CA LEU A 34 3.85 -12.85 7.00
C LEU A 34 3.28 -13.52 8.25
N ASP A 35 2.58 -14.65 8.06
CA ASP A 35 2.28 -15.58 9.15
C ASP A 35 3.39 -16.65 9.16
N ASP A 36 4.22 -16.58 10.20
CA ASP A 36 5.16 -17.62 10.60
C ASP A 36 4.38 -18.77 11.28
N ASP A 37 4.43 -19.96 10.72
CA ASP A 37 4.13 -21.22 11.41
C ASP A 37 5.10 -22.30 10.90
N GLU A 38 6.26 -22.42 11.55
CA GLU A 38 7.09 -23.62 11.50
C GLU A 38 6.74 -24.53 12.69
N ASP A 39 6.26 -25.75 12.42
CA ASP A 39 6.86 -26.95 13.02
C ASP A 39 6.28 -28.25 12.41
N HIS A 40 7.14 -29.02 11.72
CA HIS A 40 7.53 -30.40 12.07
C HIS A 40 7.87 -31.34 10.89
N LYS A 41 9.09 -31.89 11.02
CA LYS A 41 9.55 -33.26 10.73
C LYS A 41 10.06 -33.62 9.33
N VAL A 42 11.38 -33.43 9.24
CA VAL A 42 12.42 -34.30 8.67
C VAL A 42 12.06 -35.79 8.59
N ASN A 43 12.25 -36.37 7.40
CA ASN A 43 12.95 -37.64 7.17
C ASN A 43 13.48 -37.65 5.72
N GLY A 44 14.78 -37.88 5.57
CA GLY A 44 15.48 -37.93 4.28
C GLY A 44 15.22 -39.21 3.47
N VAL A 45 15.75 -39.26 2.25
CA VAL A 45 17.00 -39.98 1.88
C VAL A 45 17.15 -39.93 0.34
N ASP A 46 18.34 -39.50 -0.09
CA ASP A 46 19.15 -39.76 -1.30
C ASP A 46 18.70 -39.49 -2.76
N ALA A 47 19.58 -38.71 -3.43
CA ALA A 47 20.23 -38.83 -4.75
C ALA A 47 19.62 -39.79 -5.81
N ASP A 48 19.62 -39.51 -7.11
CA ASP A 48 20.68 -38.93 -7.93
C ASP A 48 20.16 -38.62 -9.37
N GLU A 49 20.98 -37.91 -10.14
CA GLU A 49 21.07 -37.86 -11.63
C GLU A 49 20.15 -36.95 -12.49
N ASN A 50 20.78 -35.84 -12.93
CA ASN A 50 20.87 -35.31 -14.30
C ASN A 50 19.86 -35.76 -15.38
N GLU A 51 19.11 -34.80 -15.95
CA GLU A 51 18.96 -34.70 -17.41
C GLU A 51 18.54 -33.29 -17.91
N SER A 52 19.33 -32.82 -18.88
CA SER A 52 19.19 -31.69 -19.82
C SER A 52 17.90 -30.86 -19.86
N VAL A 53 18.05 -29.55 -19.63
CA VAL A 53 17.06 -28.51 -19.96
C VAL A 53 17.04 -28.28 -21.47
N LYS A 54 15.91 -28.61 -22.11
CA LYS A 54 15.54 -28.12 -23.45
C LYS A 54 14.65 -26.90 -23.27
N GLU A 55 15.11 -25.73 -23.73
CA GLU A 55 14.29 -24.53 -23.86
C GLU A 55 13.30 -24.70 -25.02
N ASP A 56 12.10 -25.18 -24.73
CA ASP A 56 10.93 -24.99 -25.59
C ASP A 56 10.19 -23.73 -25.11
N SER A 57 10.47 -22.62 -25.79
CA SER A 57 9.76 -21.36 -25.60
C SER A 57 8.40 -21.44 -26.30
N GLN A 58 7.41 -21.98 -25.59
CA GLN A 58 6.01 -21.80 -25.96
C GLN A 58 5.52 -20.39 -25.57
N PRO A 59 4.67 -19.75 -26.38
CA PRO A 59 4.20 -18.40 -26.08
C PRO A 59 3.35 -18.42 -24.81
N ILE A 60 3.67 -17.52 -23.88
CA ILE A 60 2.82 -17.21 -22.73
C ILE A 60 1.51 -16.64 -23.28
N GLU A 61 0.47 -17.48 -23.35
CA GLU A 61 -0.89 -17.01 -23.56
C GLU A 61 -1.30 -16.16 -22.35
N ASP A 62 -1.32 -14.84 -22.53
CA ASP A 62 -2.00 -13.88 -21.67
C ASP A 62 -3.52 -14.13 -21.70
N SER A 63 -3.93 -15.22 -21.06
CA SER A 63 -5.32 -15.60 -20.81
C SER A 63 -5.79 -15.06 -19.46
N LYS A 64 -5.63 -13.75 -19.22
CA LYS A 64 -6.12 -13.11 -17.99
C LYS A 64 -7.04 -11.91 -18.18
N VAL A 65 -7.62 -11.73 -19.37
CA VAL A 65 -8.71 -10.75 -19.59
C VAL A 65 -9.83 -11.36 -20.45
N SER A 66 -10.45 -12.45 -19.99
CA SER A 66 -11.75 -12.90 -20.52
C SER A 66 -12.53 -13.84 -19.59
N HIS A 67 -12.45 -13.64 -18.27
CA HIS A 67 -13.39 -14.25 -17.32
C HIS A 67 -14.36 -13.21 -16.75
N GLU A 68 -15.09 -12.52 -17.64
CA GLU A 68 -16.34 -11.82 -17.29
C GLU A 68 -17.55 -12.55 -17.90
N ALA A 69 -17.46 -13.88 -18.00
CA ALA A 69 -18.65 -14.72 -18.18
C ALA A 69 -19.34 -14.83 -16.82
N ASP A 70 -20.59 -14.36 -16.76
CA ASP A 70 -21.60 -14.60 -15.73
C ASP A 70 -21.10 -15.33 -14.48
N ARG A 71 -20.94 -14.62 -13.36
CA ARG A 71 -20.77 -15.27 -12.07
C ARG A 71 -21.99 -16.18 -11.87
N LYS A 72 -21.78 -17.48 -12.07
CA LYS A 72 -22.81 -18.52 -12.01
C LYS A 72 -23.65 -18.30 -10.75
N GLU A 73 -24.96 -18.19 -10.93
CA GLU A 73 -25.90 -18.05 -9.80
C GLU A 73 -25.55 -19.10 -8.72
N SER A 74 -25.60 -18.70 -7.45
CA SER A 74 -25.25 -19.61 -6.37
C SER A 74 -26.18 -20.81 -6.37
N VAL A 75 -25.66 -21.96 -5.94
CA VAL A 75 -26.43 -23.22 -5.88
C VAL A 75 -27.73 -23.03 -5.12
N SER A 76 -27.72 -22.26 -4.03
CA SER A 76 -28.91 -21.96 -3.23
C SER A 76 -29.97 -21.16 -4.00
N VAL A 77 -29.59 -20.19 -4.84
CA VAL A 77 -30.55 -19.44 -5.66
C VAL A 77 -31.23 -20.36 -6.69
N LEU A 78 -30.48 -21.31 -7.24
CA LEU A 78 -31.01 -22.32 -8.16
C LEU A 78 -31.96 -23.30 -7.45
N GLU A 79 -31.61 -23.77 -6.25
CA GLU A 79 -32.46 -24.64 -5.42
C GLU A 79 -33.77 -23.93 -5.04
N GLU A 80 -33.73 -22.63 -4.71
CA GLU A 80 -34.93 -21.84 -4.38
C GLU A 80 -35.84 -21.67 -5.61
N ARG A 81 -35.27 -21.36 -6.79
CA ARG A 81 -36.05 -21.24 -8.04
C ARG A 81 -36.71 -22.55 -8.46
N ARG A 82 -36.06 -23.68 -8.20
CA ARG A 82 -36.64 -25.02 -8.40
C ARG A 82 -37.68 -25.38 -7.33
N GLY A 83 -37.80 -24.56 -6.28
CA GLY A 83 -38.69 -24.77 -5.16
C GLY A 83 -38.27 -25.92 -4.25
N GLU A 84 -36.99 -26.32 -4.28
CA GLU A 84 -36.42 -27.35 -3.41
C GLU A 84 -36.17 -26.81 -1.99
N ILE A 85 -35.80 -25.52 -1.91
CA ILE A 85 -35.68 -24.78 -0.66
C ILE A 85 -36.62 -23.56 -0.65
N GLU A 86 -36.95 -23.09 0.54
CA GLU A 86 -37.74 -21.88 0.76
C GLU A 86 -37.38 -21.21 2.08
N PHE A 87 -37.60 -19.90 2.14
CA PHE A 87 -37.47 -19.11 3.36
C PHE A 87 -38.84 -18.86 3.97
N ARG A 88 -38.99 -19.14 5.26
CA ARG A 88 -40.24 -18.91 5.98
C ARG A 88 -40.00 -18.21 7.31
N VAL A 89 -40.74 -17.12 7.54
CA VAL A 89 -40.78 -16.47 8.85
C VAL A 89 -41.78 -17.22 9.73
N VAL A 90 -41.30 -17.71 10.87
CA VAL A 90 -42.07 -18.47 11.86
C VAL A 90 -41.98 -17.82 13.23
N LYS A 91 -43.06 -17.93 14.01
CA LYS A 91 -43.17 -17.45 15.39
C LYS A 91 -43.83 -18.51 16.25
N ASN A 92 -43.70 -18.42 17.56
CA ASN A 92 -44.43 -19.31 18.45
C ASN A 92 -45.90 -18.89 18.58
N ASP A 93 -46.72 -19.31 17.61
CA ASP A 93 -48.18 -19.14 17.58
C ASP A 93 -48.93 -20.35 18.15
N GLY A 94 -48.22 -21.40 18.56
CA GLY A 94 -48.79 -22.66 19.02
C GLY A 94 -49.23 -23.61 17.90
N ALA A 95 -49.05 -23.24 16.62
CA ALA A 95 -49.37 -24.12 15.50
C ALA A 95 -48.35 -25.28 15.43
N PRO A 96 -48.80 -26.53 15.13
CA PRO A 96 -47.90 -27.68 15.05
C PRO A 96 -46.74 -27.49 14.06
N GLU A 97 -47.01 -26.91 12.90
CA GLU A 97 -46.02 -26.67 11.86
C GLU A 97 -44.95 -25.65 12.31
N SER A 98 -45.38 -24.52 12.89
CA SER A 98 -44.48 -23.53 13.49
C SER A 98 -43.60 -24.17 14.56
N MET A 99 -44.17 -25.02 15.42
CA MET A 99 -43.42 -25.71 16.47
C MET A 99 -42.40 -26.70 15.91
N ILE A 100 -42.70 -27.43 14.84
CA ILE A 100 -41.74 -28.31 14.16
C ILE A 100 -40.55 -27.50 13.64
N LEU A 101 -40.82 -26.39 12.96
CA LEU A 101 -39.79 -25.52 12.38
C LEU A 101 -38.92 -24.87 13.46
N LEU A 102 -39.53 -24.33 14.51
CA LEU A 102 -38.81 -23.77 15.66
C LEU A 102 -37.96 -24.84 16.39
N THR A 103 -38.48 -26.06 16.51
CA THR A 103 -37.73 -27.17 17.11
C THR A 103 -36.53 -27.58 16.25
N GLY A 104 -36.70 -27.59 14.93
CA GLY A 104 -35.60 -27.82 13.98
C GLY A 104 -34.51 -26.76 14.10
N LEU A 105 -34.90 -25.48 14.14
CA LEU A 105 -33.98 -24.36 14.35
C LEU A 105 -33.26 -24.44 15.69
N LYS A 106 -33.99 -24.71 16.78
CA LYS A 106 -33.42 -24.91 18.12
C LYS A 106 -32.34 -25.98 18.11
N ASN A 107 -32.59 -27.12 17.47
CA ASN A 107 -31.61 -28.21 17.37
C ASN A 107 -30.36 -27.78 16.58
N ILE A 108 -30.52 -27.02 15.50
CA ILE A 108 -29.39 -26.49 14.72
C ILE A 108 -28.57 -25.52 15.57
N PHE A 109 -29.21 -24.55 16.22
CA PHE A 109 -28.52 -23.59 17.09
C PHE A 109 -27.78 -24.30 18.23
N GLN A 110 -28.40 -25.29 18.89
CA GLN A 110 -27.74 -26.07 19.95
C GLN A 110 -26.52 -26.84 19.46
N LYS A 111 -26.50 -27.28 18.20
CA LYS A 111 -25.37 -27.99 17.60
C LYS A 111 -24.26 -27.03 17.14
N GLN A 112 -24.64 -25.90 16.53
CA GLN A 112 -23.69 -24.96 15.91
C GLN A 112 -23.14 -23.91 16.89
N LEU A 113 -23.81 -23.69 18.03
CA LEU A 113 -23.42 -22.73 19.06
C LEU A 113 -23.13 -23.46 20.39
N PRO A 114 -22.05 -24.26 20.48
CA PRO A 114 -21.77 -25.10 21.65
C PRO A 114 -21.47 -24.31 22.93
N LYS A 115 -21.05 -23.05 22.81
CA LYS A 115 -20.81 -22.14 23.94
C LYS A 115 -22.10 -21.61 24.58
N MET A 116 -23.24 -21.78 23.94
CA MET A 116 -24.53 -21.26 24.40
C MET A 116 -25.33 -22.35 25.15
N PRO A 117 -25.85 -22.08 26.36
CA PRO A 117 -26.64 -23.07 27.10
C PRO A 117 -27.87 -23.54 26.32
N LYS A 118 -28.15 -24.83 26.35
CA LYS A 118 -29.23 -25.45 25.56
C LYS A 118 -30.60 -24.92 25.95
N GLU A 119 -30.82 -24.72 27.24
CA GLU A 119 -32.04 -24.17 27.84
C GLU A 119 -32.21 -22.70 27.45
N TYR A 120 -31.11 -21.96 27.37
CA TYR A 120 -31.11 -20.57 26.95
C TYR A 120 -31.57 -20.43 25.48
N ILE A 121 -31.01 -21.24 24.59
CA ILE A 121 -31.44 -21.30 23.18
C ILE A 121 -32.92 -21.65 23.07
N ALA A 122 -33.37 -22.71 23.75
CA ALA A 122 -34.76 -23.13 23.73
C ALA A 122 -35.71 -22.03 24.19
N ARG A 123 -35.38 -21.37 25.30
CA ARG A 123 -36.21 -20.31 25.87
C ARG A 123 -36.43 -19.15 24.89
N LEU A 124 -35.40 -18.72 24.17
CA LEU A 124 -35.49 -17.60 23.24
C LEU A 124 -36.12 -18.00 21.89
N VAL A 125 -35.80 -19.17 21.35
CA VAL A 125 -36.41 -19.66 20.10
C VAL A 125 -37.93 -19.84 20.24
N TYR A 126 -38.40 -20.27 21.42
CA TYR A 126 -39.84 -20.40 21.70
C TYR A 126 -40.47 -19.14 22.32
N ASP A 127 -39.73 -18.06 22.51
CA ASP A 127 -40.29 -16.82 23.04
C ASP A 127 -41.22 -16.18 22.00
N ARG A 128 -42.41 -15.73 22.43
CA ARG A 128 -43.43 -15.16 21.54
C ARG A 128 -43.06 -13.78 20.98
N ASN A 129 -42.11 -13.08 21.61
CA ASN A 129 -41.60 -11.80 21.15
C ASN A 129 -40.44 -11.96 20.16
N HIS A 130 -40.00 -13.19 19.91
CA HIS A 130 -38.96 -13.49 18.93
C HIS A 130 -39.59 -14.05 17.65
N LEU A 131 -38.97 -13.70 16.53
CA LEU A 131 -39.29 -14.20 15.21
C LEU A 131 -38.11 -15.03 14.72
N SER A 132 -38.38 -16.06 13.92
CA SER A 132 -37.31 -16.82 13.29
C SER A 132 -37.53 -16.92 11.79
N MET A 133 -36.53 -16.57 11.00
CA MET A 133 -36.49 -16.84 9.57
C MET A 133 -35.79 -18.19 9.36
N ALA A 134 -36.55 -19.20 8.97
CA ALA A 134 -36.07 -20.55 8.72
C ALA A 134 -35.77 -20.75 7.23
N LEU A 135 -34.61 -21.35 6.94
CA LEU A 135 -34.30 -21.93 5.64
C LEU A 135 -34.73 -23.40 5.66
N ILE A 136 -35.69 -23.75 4.81
CA ILE A 136 -36.36 -25.05 4.78
C ILE A 136 -36.07 -25.72 3.44
N ARG A 137 -35.66 -26.99 3.47
CA ARG A 137 -35.69 -27.89 2.31
C ARG A 137 -36.95 -28.72 2.35
N LYS A 138 -37.68 -28.77 1.25
CA LYS A 138 -38.96 -29.47 1.20
C LYS A 138 -38.81 -30.97 1.52
N PRO A 139 -39.81 -31.59 2.20
CA PRO A 139 -41.08 -30.99 2.59
C PRO A 139 -41.02 -30.07 3.82
N LEU A 140 -40.24 -30.38 4.86
CA LEU A 140 -40.18 -29.61 6.12
C LEU A 140 -38.82 -29.71 6.86
N LYS A 141 -37.72 -29.94 6.13
CA LYS A 141 -36.39 -30.10 6.74
C LYS A 141 -35.72 -28.75 6.96
N VAL A 142 -35.45 -28.37 8.20
CA VAL A 142 -34.72 -27.13 8.52
C VAL A 142 -33.22 -27.31 8.23
N ILE A 143 -32.62 -26.38 7.48
CA ILE A 143 -31.18 -26.34 7.16
C ILE A 143 -30.43 -25.33 8.05
N GLY A 144 -31.08 -24.20 8.32
CA GLY A 144 -30.50 -23.09 9.08
C GLY A 144 -31.54 -22.00 9.30
N GLY A 145 -31.12 -20.93 9.97
CA GLY A 145 -31.99 -19.77 10.12
C GLY A 145 -31.43 -18.71 11.04
N ILE A 146 -32.23 -17.67 11.17
CA ILE A 146 -31.95 -16.50 12.00
C ILE A 146 -33.10 -16.35 12.99
N CYS A 147 -32.78 -16.31 14.28
CA CYS A 147 -33.71 -15.91 15.32
C CYS A 147 -33.42 -14.45 15.68
N TYR A 148 -34.42 -13.59 15.60
CA TYR A 148 -34.28 -12.17 15.87
C TYR A 148 -35.46 -11.62 16.67
N ARG A 149 -35.22 -10.50 17.36
CA ARG A 149 -36.22 -9.76 18.13
C ARG A 149 -36.38 -8.37 17.53
N PRO A 150 -37.52 -8.04 16.90
CA PRO A 150 -37.76 -6.71 16.38
C PRO A 150 -38.11 -5.72 17.50
N PHE A 151 -37.62 -4.49 17.37
CA PHE A 151 -37.95 -3.34 18.21
C PHE A 151 -38.49 -2.22 17.31
N ASP A 152 -39.74 -2.38 16.85
CA ASP A 152 -40.32 -1.52 15.81
C ASP A 152 -40.33 -0.03 16.18
N LYS A 153 -40.49 0.31 17.46
CA LYS A 153 -40.46 1.71 17.94
C LYS A 153 -39.08 2.35 17.90
N GLN A 154 -38.03 1.54 17.98
CA GLN A 154 -36.64 1.97 17.98
C GLN A 154 -35.98 1.78 16.60
N GLU A 155 -36.73 1.25 15.63
CA GLU A 155 -36.32 1.03 14.24
C GLU A 155 -35.10 0.10 14.09
N PHE A 156 -34.94 -0.87 14.99
CA PHE A 156 -33.89 -1.89 14.89
C PHE A 156 -34.41 -3.29 15.24
N ALA A 157 -33.62 -4.32 14.91
CA ALA A 157 -33.86 -5.69 15.34
C ALA A 157 -32.56 -6.29 15.89
N GLU A 158 -32.67 -7.04 16.99
CA GLU A 158 -31.57 -7.81 17.56
C GLU A 158 -31.53 -9.20 16.92
N ILE A 159 -30.44 -9.57 16.26
CA ILE A 159 -30.23 -10.96 15.83
C ILE A 159 -29.65 -11.74 17.01
N VAL A 160 -30.46 -12.62 17.58
CA VAL A 160 -30.11 -13.43 18.77
C VAL A 160 -29.32 -14.67 18.37
N PHE A 161 -29.77 -15.36 17.31
CA PHE A 161 -29.08 -16.53 16.78
C PHE A 161 -29.01 -16.44 15.27
N CYS A 162 -27.85 -16.76 14.70
CA CYS A 162 -27.67 -16.97 13.28
C CYS A 162 -26.78 -18.19 13.12
N ALA A 163 -27.34 -19.26 12.56
CA ALA A 163 -26.56 -20.46 12.27
C ALA A 163 -27.13 -21.16 11.05
N ILE A 164 -26.21 -21.62 10.22
CA ILE A 164 -26.47 -22.54 9.12
C ILE A 164 -25.73 -23.84 9.40
N SER A 165 -26.20 -24.94 8.81
CA SER A 165 -25.44 -26.19 8.78
C SER A 165 -23.98 -25.93 8.36
N SER A 166 -23.04 -26.62 9.00
CA SER A 166 -21.59 -26.43 8.82
C SER A 166 -21.10 -26.60 7.38
N THR A 167 -21.90 -27.21 6.51
CA THR A 167 -21.63 -27.40 5.08
C THR A 167 -21.80 -26.13 4.23
N GLU A 168 -22.41 -25.06 4.75
CA GLU A 168 -22.86 -23.90 3.94
C GLU A 168 -22.45 -22.55 4.54
N GLN A 169 -21.35 -22.49 5.31
CA GLN A 169 -20.91 -21.25 5.95
C GLN A 169 -20.02 -20.38 5.05
N VAL A 170 -20.32 -19.07 4.99
CA VAL A 170 -19.45 -18.02 4.43
C VAL A 170 -19.41 -16.84 5.42
N LYS A 171 -18.23 -16.21 5.59
CA LYS A 171 -17.98 -15.13 6.57
C LYS A 171 -18.08 -13.73 5.95
N GLY A 172 -18.56 -12.72 6.68
CA GLY A 172 -18.46 -11.32 6.24
C GLY A 172 -19.24 -10.28 7.06
N PHE A 173 -18.79 -9.94 8.27
CA PHE A 173 -19.38 -8.84 9.07
C PHE A 173 -18.30 -7.87 9.58
N THR A 174 -18.67 -6.60 9.79
CA THR A 174 -17.83 -5.51 10.32
C THR A 174 -18.14 -5.23 11.80
N THR A 175 -17.17 -4.69 12.54
CA THR A 175 -17.25 -4.42 13.99
C THR A 175 -17.63 -2.98 14.36
N GLU A 176 -17.74 -2.07 13.38
CA GLU A 176 -18.05 -0.66 13.64
C GLU A 176 -19.55 -0.41 13.84
N ILE A 177 -19.91 0.37 14.88
CA ILE A 177 -21.28 0.70 15.26
C ILE A 177 -21.52 2.20 15.07
N THR A 178 -22.46 2.54 14.19
CA THR A 178 -22.88 3.91 13.85
C THR A 178 -24.24 4.31 14.43
N LEU A 179 -25.01 3.37 15.01
CA LEU A 179 -26.31 3.62 15.64
C LEU A 179 -26.13 4.24 17.03
N ASP A 180 -26.86 5.31 17.32
CA ASP A 180 -26.81 6.02 18.61
C ASP A 180 -27.01 5.06 19.79
N ARG A 181 -26.07 5.13 20.74
CA ARG A 181 -25.99 4.32 21.95
C ARG A 181 -27.31 4.30 22.74
N HIS A 182 -28.02 5.43 22.82
CA HIS A 182 -29.28 5.52 23.57
C HIS A 182 -30.41 4.66 22.98
N LYS A 183 -30.34 4.29 21.70
CA LYS A 183 -31.39 3.50 21.03
C LYS A 183 -31.32 2.02 21.37
N TRP A 184 -30.14 1.48 21.70
CA TRP A 184 -29.93 0.04 21.84
C TRP A 184 -29.41 -0.41 23.20
N VAL A 185 -28.73 0.46 23.95
CA VAL A 185 -28.24 0.12 25.30
C VAL A 185 -29.42 -0.16 26.23
N GLY A 186 -29.37 -1.31 26.91
CA GLY A 186 -30.43 -1.80 27.80
C GLY A 186 -31.57 -2.55 27.09
N TYR A 187 -31.61 -2.55 25.75
CA TYR A 187 -32.58 -3.33 24.97
C TYR A 187 -32.01 -4.68 24.50
N ILE A 188 -30.74 -4.69 24.11
CA ILE A 188 -30.04 -5.90 23.65
C ILE A 188 -29.35 -6.63 24.82
N LYS A 189 -29.04 -7.92 24.62
CA LYS A 189 -28.29 -8.71 25.61
C LYS A 189 -26.78 -8.55 25.41
N ASP A 190 -26.09 -8.09 26.45
CA ASP A 190 -24.63 -8.10 26.50
C ASP A 190 -24.15 -9.52 26.79
N TYR A 191 -23.56 -10.16 25.78
CA TYR A 191 -22.94 -11.48 25.93
C TYR A 191 -21.47 -11.32 26.30
N GLU A 192 -21.08 -11.90 27.43
CA GLU A 192 -19.68 -11.90 27.85
C GLU A 192 -18.80 -12.62 26.80
N GLY A 193 -17.79 -11.91 26.28
CA GLY A 193 -16.91 -12.41 25.21
C GLY A 193 -17.49 -12.30 23.78
N GLY A 194 -18.63 -11.63 23.58
CA GLY A 194 -19.19 -11.35 22.26
C GLY A 194 -18.78 -9.98 21.72
N THR A 195 -18.45 -9.89 20.43
CA THR A 195 -18.26 -8.60 19.74
C THR A 195 -19.60 -8.11 19.20
N ILE A 196 -19.99 -6.89 19.56
CA ILE A 196 -21.18 -6.25 19.01
C ILE A 196 -20.88 -5.81 17.57
N MET A 197 -21.79 -6.10 16.64
CA MET A 197 -21.68 -5.75 15.23
C MET A 197 -22.97 -5.08 14.76
N GLN A 198 -22.85 -4.06 13.91
CA GLN A 198 -24.01 -3.38 13.31
C GLN A 198 -24.09 -3.64 11.81
N CYS A 199 -25.34 -3.82 11.33
CA CYS A 199 -25.66 -3.79 9.91
C CYS A 199 -26.70 -2.69 9.64
N THR A 200 -26.34 -1.70 8.82
CA THR A 200 -27.26 -0.64 8.38
C THR A 200 -27.77 -0.96 6.97
N MET A 201 -29.08 -1.08 6.83
CA MET A 201 -29.72 -1.38 5.54
C MET A 201 -29.92 -0.11 4.70
N VAL A 202 -29.66 -0.21 3.39
CA VAL A 202 -29.87 0.86 2.42
C VAL A 202 -31.32 0.78 1.90
N PRO A 203 -32.19 1.77 2.16
CA PRO A 203 -33.63 1.64 1.92
C PRO A 203 -34.04 1.38 0.46
N ARG A 204 -33.24 1.84 -0.51
CA ARG A 204 -33.55 1.76 -1.94
C ARG A 204 -32.98 0.51 -2.62
N VAL A 205 -32.27 -0.34 -1.88
CA VAL A 205 -31.59 -1.53 -2.43
C VAL A 205 -32.43 -2.78 -2.19
N LYS A 206 -32.79 -3.47 -3.28
CA LYS A 206 -33.32 -4.83 -3.20
C LYS A 206 -32.15 -5.79 -3.06
N TYR A 207 -31.80 -6.16 -1.82
CA TYR A 207 -30.60 -6.95 -1.51
C TYR A 207 -30.54 -8.31 -2.23
N LEU A 208 -31.68 -8.96 -2.49
CA LEU A 208 -31.74 -10.19 -3.30
C LEU A 208 -31.26 -9.99 -4.75
N LYS A 209 -31.22 -8.75 -5.23
CA LYS A 209 -30.75 -8.37 -6.58
C LYS A 209 -29.46 -7.57 -6.54
N VAL A 210 -28.75 -7.55 -5.41
CA VAL A 210 -27.56 -6.68 -5.24
C VAL A 210 -26.50 -6.96 -6.31
N PHE A 211 -26.30 -8.22 -6.68
CA PHE A 211 -25.33 -8.59 -7.73
C PHE A 211 -25.75 -8.10 -9.11
N GLU A 212 -27.04 -8.20 -9.47
CA GLU A 212 -27.57 -7.65 -10.73
C GLU A 212 -27.40 -6.12 -10.76
N ILE A 213 -27.73 -5.45 -9.64
CA ILE A 213 -27.61 -3.99 -9.50
C ILE A 213 -26.14 -3.56 -9.64
N LEU A 214 -25.21 -4.21 -8.94
CA LEU A 214 -23.79 -3.90 -9.00
C LEU A 214 -23.20 -4.16 -10.39
N SER A 215 -23.61 -5.25 -11.04
CA SER A 215 -23.20 -5.56 -12.43
C SER A 215 -23.69 -4.49 -13.40
N ALA A 216 -24.96 -4.09 -13.30
CA ALA A 216 -25.53 -3.03 -14.12
C ALA A 216 -24.84 -1.67 -13.88
N GLN A 217 -24.53 -1.34 -12.63
CA GLN A 217 -23.79 -0.13 -12.27
C GLN A 217 -22.37 -0.13 -12.85
N ARG A 218 -21.63 -1.24 -12.66
CA ARG A 218 -20.27 -1.41 -13.23
C ARG A 218 -20.30 -1.28 -14.75
N LYS A 219 -21.25 -1.93 -15.41
CA LYS A 219 -21.43 -1.83 -16.86
C LYS A 219 -21.71 -0.39 -17.31
N ALA A 220 -22.62 0.32 -16.64
CA ALA A 220 -22.93 1.71 -16.97
C ALA A 220 -21.71 2.63 -16.82
N VAL A 221 -20.92 2.45 -15.75
CA VAL A 221 -19.67 3.20 -15.54
C VAL A 221 -18.66 2.87 -16.64
N LEU A 222 -18.43 1.59 -16.95
CA LEU A 222 -17.51 1.16 -18.01
C LEU A 222 -17.92 1.69 -19.39
N GLU A 223 -19.22 1.63 -19.71
CA GLU A 223 -19.74 2.19 -20.96
C GLU A 223 -19.52 3.70 -21.05
N LYS A 224 -19.69 4.43 -19.93
CA LYS A 224 -19.42 5.87 -19.89
C LYS A 224 -17.92 6.16 -20.02
N THR A 225 -17.06 5.39 -19.37
CA THR A 225 -15.59 5.52 -19.48
C THR A 225 -15.12 5.25 -20.90
N LYS A 226 -15.66 4.23 -21.59
CA LYS A 226 -15.33 3.91 -22.99
C LYS A 226 -15.63 5.05 -23.97
N GLN A 227 -16.54 5.97 -23.65
CA GLN A 227 -16.81 7.15 -24.49
C GLN A 227 -15.66 8.15 -24.52
N TYR A 228 -14.80 8.15 -23.49
CA TYR A 228 -13.69 9.11 -23.37
C TYR A 228 -12.32 8.44 -23.38
N SER A 229 -12.23 7.18 -22.95
CA SER A 229 -10.99 6.42 -22.85
C SER A 229 -10.79 5.54 -24.09
N THR A 230 -9.59 5.58 -24.66
CA THR A 230 -9.14 4.68 -25.73
C THR A 230 -8.53 3.39 -25.19
N SER A 231 -8.42 3.20 -23.87
CA SER A 231 -7.75 2.03 -23.25
C SER A 231 -8.39 0.68 -23.59
N HIS A 232 -9.63 0.68 -24.09
CA HIS A 232 -10.32 -0.52 -24.53
C HIS A 232 -9.98 -0.93 -25.98
N ILE A 233 -9.22 -0.10 -26.70
CA ILE A 233 -8.78 -0.37 -28.08
C ILE A 233 -7.53 -1.25 -28.00
N VAL A 234 -7.62 -2.47 -28.51
CA VAL A 234 -6.47 -3.36 -28.67
C VAL A 234 -5.76 -3.00 -29.96
N HIS A 235 -4.54 -2.48 -29.85
CA HIS A 235 -3.71 -2.15 -31.00
C HIS A 235 -2.94 -3.39 -31.48
N PRO A 236 -2.66 -3.52 -32.80
CA PRO A 236 -1.81 -4.60 -33.30
C PRO A 236 -0.41 -4.51 -32.68
N GLY A 237 0.21 -5.67 -32.45
CA GLY A 237 1.58 -5.73 -31.92
C GLY A 237 2.57 -4.97 -32.81
N ILE A 238 3.51 -4.26 -32.17
CA ILE A 238 4.51 -3.44 -32.87
C ILE A 238 5.53 -4.37 -33.56
N LYS A 239 5.70 -4.21 -34.88
CA LYS A 239 6.76 -4.90 -35.63
C LYS A 239 8.04 -4.08 -35.54
N ILE A 240 9.02 -4.58 -34.80
CA ILE A 240 10.32 -3.92 -34.66
C ILE A 240 11.26 -4.42 -35.78
N PRO A 241 11.76 -3.53 -36.67
CA PRO A 241 12.66 -3.93 -37.74
C PRO A 241 14.01 -4.42 -37.18
N LEU A 242 14.58 -5.44 -37.83
CA LEU A 242 15.93 -5.93 -37.55
C LEU A 242 16.90 -5.12 -38.41
N HIS A 243 17.82 -4.40 -37.77
CA HIS A 243 18.89 -3.67 -38.45
C HIS A 243 20.02 -4.63 -38.85
N GLU A 244 20.83 -4.24 -39.84
CA GLU A 244 21.94 -5.05 -40.38
C GLU A 244 22.96 -5.50 -39.32
N ASN A 245 23.04 -4.77 -38.21
CA ASN A 245 23.88 -5.06 -37.04
C ASN A 245 23.23 -6.05 -36.04
N GLY A 246 22.11 -6.69 -36.41
CA GLY A 246 21.37 -7.63 -35.55
C GLY A 246 20.52 -6.97 -34.45
N THR A 247 20.50 -5.64 -34.38
CA THR A 247 19.78 -4.90 -33.33
C THR A 247 18.33 -4.67 -33.75
N ARG A 248 17.38 -4.77 -32.82
CA ARG A 248 15.97 -4.42 -33.04
C ARG A 248 15.69 -3.06 -32.39
N SER A 249 15.42 -2.04 -33.20
CA SER A 249 15.02 -0.72 -32.68
C SER A 249 13.96 -0.08 -33.56
N ILE A 250 13.04 0.64 -32.92
CA ILE A 250 12.01 1.45 -33.57
C ILE A 250 12.07 2.85 -32.98
N ASP A 251 11.83 3.85 -33.81
CA ASP A 251 11.68 5.23 -33.38
C ASP A 251 10.38 5.36 -32.54
N PRO A 252 10.47 5.76 -31.26
CA PRO A 252 9.30 5.89 -30.38
C PRO A 252 8.22 6.82 -30.93
N LEU A 253 8.58 7.87 -31.68
CA LEU A 253 7.61 8.79 -32.28
C LEU A 253 6.77 8.16 -33.39
N LYS A 254 7.22 7.03 -33.96
CA LYS A 254 6.49 6.26 -34.96
C LYS A 254 5.49 5.27 -34.33
N VAL A 255 5.51 5.10 -33.01
CA VAL A 255 4.58 4.23 -32.30
C VAL A 255 3.30 5.02 -31.97
N PRO A 256 2.13 4.62 -32.49
CA PRO A 256 0.86 5.26 -32.14
C PRO A 256 0.63 5.24 -30.63
N GLY A 257 0.17 6.37 -30.06
CA GLY A 257 -0.08 6.53 -28.62
C GLY A 257 1.09 7.08 -27.81
N ILE A 258 2.35 6.96 -28.27
CA ILE A 258 3.50 7.60 -27.58
C ILE A 258 3.46 9.13 -27.69
N PRO A 259 3.21 9.74 -28.86
CA PRO A 259 3.07 11.20 -28.93
C PRO A 259 1.84 11.72 -28.16
N GLU A 260 0.77 10.93 -28.12
CA GLU A 260 -0.49 11.28 -27.44
C GLU A 260 -0.37 11.21 -25.92
N SER A 261 0.55 10.40 -25.39
CA SER A 261 0.82 10.31 -23.95
C SER A 261 1.61 11.50 -23.40
N GLY A 262 2.09 12.40 -24.28
CA GLY A 262 2.95 13.53 -23.91
C GLY A 262 4.40 13.14 -23.68
N TRP A 263 4.81 11.92 -24.07
CA TRP A 263 6.21 11.52 -24.05
C TRP A 263 7.04 12.36 -25.02
N THR A 264 8.23 12.78 -24.59
CA THR A 264 9.21 13.45 -25.45
C THR A 264 10.57 12.76 -25.36
N PRO A 265 11.39 12.78 -26.43
CA PRO A 265 12.73 12.21 -26.41
C PRO A 265 13.61 12.74 -25.27
N GLU A 266 13.38 13.98 -24.82
CA GLU A 266 14.08 14.58 -23.70
C GLU A 266 13.80 13.87 -22.37
N MET A 267 12.61 13.28 -22.21
CA MET A 267 12.25 12.53 -21.00
C MET A 267 13.13 11.28 -20.83
N ASP A 268 13.57 10.65 -21.92
CA ASP A 268 14.51 9.51 -21.88
C ASP A 268 15.97 9.96 -21.64
N ILE A 269 16.29 11.20 -22.02
CA ILE A 269 17.63 11.77 -21.83
C ILE A 269 17.86 12.15 -20.35
N ILE A 270 16.81 12.57 -19.63
CA ILE A 270 16.92 13.03 -18.24
C ILE A 270 17.49 11.96 -17.29
N PRO A 271 17.03 10.68 -17.31
CA PRO A 271 17.62 9.60 -16.51
C PRO A 271 19.05 9.21 -16.93
N SER A 272 19.40 9.43 -18.20
CA SER A 272 20.72 9.09 -18.75
C SER A 272 21.78 10.16 -18.52
N ARG A 273 21.41 11.32 -17.93
CA ARG A 273 22.41 12.29 -17.50
C ARG A 273 23.28 11.64 -16.41
N PRO A 274 24.61 11.73 -16.50
CA PRO A 274 25.48 11.22 -15.44
C PRO A 274 25.08 11.90 -14.14
N GLN A 275 24.48 11.12 -13.24
CA GLN A 275 24.13 11.60 -11.92
C GLN A 275 25.43 11.69 -11.14
N ARG A 276 25.71 12.87 -10.57
CA ARG A 276 26.84 13.03 -9.65
C ARG A 276 26.70 12.02 -8.51
N PRO A 277 27.81 11.52 -7.94
CA PRO A 277 27.76 10.55 -6.86
C PRO A 277 26.88 11.02 -5.69
N PRO A 278 26.23 10.08 -4.97
CA PRO A 278 25.61 10.38 -3.70
C PRO A 278 26.59 11.17 -2.82
N HIS A 279 26.12 12.25 -2.21
CA HIS A 279 26.89 13.17 -1.37
C HIS A 279 27.84 14.17 -2.06
N PHE A 280 27.80 14.34 -3.38
CA PHE A 280 28.62 15.34 -4.09
C PHE A 280 28.59 16.74 -3.45
N ASN A 281 27.39 17.25 -3.17
CA ASN A 281 27.22 18.59 -2.57
C ASN A 281 27.82 18.68 -1.17
N GLN A 282 27.71 17.62 -0.37
CA GLN A 282 28.26 17.53 0.97
C GLN A 282 29.79 17.51 0.93
N MET A 283 30.39 16.69 0.05
CA MET A 283 31.83 16.66 -0.15
C MET A 283 32.35 18.04 -0.60
N ARG A 284 31.67 18.68 -1.56
CA ARG A 284 32.05 20.01 -2.06
C ARG A 284 31.97 21.09 -0.99
N HIS A 285 30.94 21.04 -0.15
CA HIS A 285 30.80 21.92 1.00
C HIS A 285 31.94 21.71 2.02
N LEU A 286 32.25 20.45 2.36
CA LEU A 286 33.33 20.12 3.28
C LEU A 286 34.69 20.62 2.78
N VAL A 287 35.00 20.46 1.49
CA VAL A 287 36.21 21.02 0.87
C VAL A 287 36.27 22.54 1.03
N THR A 288 35.15 23.23 0.76
CA THR A 288 35.07 24.69 0.90
C THR A 288 35.31 25.14 2.33
N GLU A 289 34.75 24.42 3.31
CA GLU A 289 34.95 24.71 4.73
C GLU A 289 36.38 24.42 5.19
N LEU A 290 37.02 23.38 4.67
CA LEU A 290 38.43 23.10 4.93
C LEU A 290 39.32 24.20 4.36
N SER A 291 39.10 24.58 3.10
CA SER A 291 39.90 25.61 2.42
C SER A 291 39.82 26.97 3.12
N THR A 292 38.65 27.34 3.65
CA THR A 292 38.45 28.65 4.32
C THR A 292 38.92 28.69 5.77
N HIS A 293 39.29 27.55 6.36
CA HIS A 293 39.74 27.49 7.75
C HIS A 293 41.11 28.15 7.93
N ARG A 294 41.30 28.95 8.99
CA ARG A 294 42.54 29.72 9.24
C ARG A 294 43.83 28.88 9.30
N ASP A 295 43.71 27.61 9.70
CA ASP A 295 44.82 26.67 9.84
C ASP A 295 45.07 25.85 8.55
N ALA A 296 44.34 26.14 7.46
CA ALA A 296 44.45 25.42 6.19
C ALA A 296 45.55 25.93 5.26
N TRP A 297 46.17 27.07 5.58
CA TRP A 297 47.18 27.71 4.75
C TRP A 297 48.34 26.78 4.28
N PRO A 298 48.83 25.79 5.06
CA PRO A 298 49.89 24.90 4.57
C PRO A 298 49.40 23.82 3.60
N PHE A 299 48.09 23.58 3.55
CA PHE A 299 47.48 22.45 2.86
C PHE A 299 46.70 22.89 1.62
N GLN A 300 46.75 24.17 1.24
CA GLN A 300 46.00 24.71 0.10
C GLN A 300 46.46 24.16 -1.24
N GLN A 301 47.75 23.84 -1.35
CA GLN A 301 48.43 23.45 -2.58
C GLN A 301 49.39 22.28 -2.28
N PRO A 302 49.79 21.50 -3.30
CA PRO A 302 50.80 20.48 -3.13
C PRO A 302 52.11 21.05 -2.58
N VAL A 303 52.82 20.27 -1.77
CA VAL A 303 54.15 20.66 -1.27
C VAL A 303 55.12 20.80 -2.43
N ASN A 304 55.83 21.93 -2.52
CA ASN A 304 56.79 22.14 -3.61
C ASN A 304 58.02 21.24 -3.43
N GLY A 305 58.21 20.26 -4.33
CA GLY A 305 59.34 19.33 -4.30
C GLY A 305 60.71 19.98 -4.56
N ASP A 306 60.75 21.16 -5.19
CA ASP A 306 62.01 21.90 -5.37
C ASP A 306 62.46 22.60 -4.07
N GLU A 307 61.50 22.96 -3.21
CA GLU A 307 61.77 23.58 -1.90
C GLU A 307 61.98 22.53 -0.81
N VAL A 308 61.28 21.39 -0.91
CA VAL A 308 61.32 20.29 0.05
C VAL A 308 61.71 19.01 -0.68
N THR A 309 63.01 18.86 -0.93
CA THR A 309 63.57 17.91 -1.91
C THR A 309 63.40 16.43 -1.56
N ASP A 310 63.28 16.08 -0.28
CA ASP A 310 63.09 14.71 0.19
C ASP A 310 61.61 14.35 0.43
N TYR A 311 60.69 15.30 0.26
CA TYR A 311 59.29 15.14 0.65
C TYR A 311 58.62 13.94 -0.03
N TYR A 312 58.75 13.81 -1.35
CA TYR A 312 58.13 12.73 -2.14
C TYR A 312 58.88 11.39 -2.04
N GLU A 313 60.09 11.39 -1.46
CA GLU A 313 60.77 10.15 -1.07
C GLU A 313 60.15 9.56 0.20
N VAL A 314 59.69 10.42 1.11
CA VAL A 314 59.06 10.02 2.38
C VAL A 314 57.56 9.79 2.21
N ILE A 315 56.85 10.70 1.54
CA ILE A 315 55.39 10.67 1.37
C ILE A 315 55.03 10.10 0.00
N LYS A 316 54.40 8.92 0.00
CA LYS A 316 54.08 8.17 -1.23
C LYS A 316 52.74 8.53 -1.85
N GLU A 317 51.78 8.97 -1.05
CA GLU A 317 50.45 9.37 -1.50
C GLU A 317 50.18 10.81 -1.04
N PRO A 318 50.81 11.81 -1.68
CA PRO A 318 50.59 13.21 -1.31
C PRO A 318 49.13 13.61 -1.54
N MET A 319 48.62 14.47 -0.67
CA MET A 319 47.27 15.03 -0.78
C MET A 319 47.25 16.43 -0.18
N ASP A 320 46.49 17.32 -0.83
CA ASP A 320 46.26 18.70 -0.44
C ASP A 320 44.81 19.08 -0.79
N ILE A 321 44.35 20.24 -0.32
CA ILE A 321 42.96 20.67 -0.47
C ILE A 321 42.59 20.92 -1.93
N SER A 322 43.53 21.41 -2.77
CA SER A 322 43.24 21.64 -4.19
C SER A 322 43.10 20.32 -4.97
N ALA A 323 43.93 19.32 -4.65
CA ALA A 323 43.79 17.98 -5.20
C ALA A 323 42.48 17.31 -4.73
N LEU A 324 42.12 17.46 -3.44
CA LEU A 324 40.87 16.96 -2.88
C LEU A 324 39.65 17.62 -3.56
N GLU A 325 39.71 18.92 -3.82
CA GLU A 325 38.68 19.68 -4.55
C GLU A 325 38.51 19.17 -5.98
N ALA A 326 39.62 19.03 -6.72
CA ALA A 326 39.61 18.51 -8.07
C ALA A 326 39.05 17.09 -8.15
N ASN A 327 39.36 16.24 -7.17
CA ASN A 327 38.84 14.88 -7.11
C ASN A 327 37.33 14.84 -6.86
N VAL A 328 36.78 15.75 -6.03
CA VAL A 328 35.32 15.90 -5.86
C VAL A 328 34.69 16.37 -7.16
N ASP A 329 35.22 17.42 -7.79
CA ASP A 329 34.62 18.03 -8.99
C ASP A 329 34.63 17.09 -10.21
N ASN A 330 35.61 16.17 -10.28
CA ASN A 330 35.73 15.13 -11.31
C ASN A 330 35.08 13.78 -10.92
N ASP A 331 34.22 13.76 -9.89
CA ASP A 331 33.45 12.58 -9.46
C ASP A 331 34.32 11.35 -9.11
N VAL A 332 35.56 11.56 -8.64
CA VAL A 332 36.50 10.49 -8.24
C VAL A 332 35.99 9.71 -7.02
N TYR A 333 35.21 10.37 -6.16
CA TYR A 333 34.68 9.79 -4.93
C TYR A 333 33.25 9.30 -5.13
N THR A 334 33.07 7.98 -5.19
CA THR A 334 31.75 7.34 -5.28
C THR A 334 31.05 7.25 -3.93
N THR A 335 31.81 7.27 -2.82
CA THR A 335 31.29 7.24 -1.44
C THR A 335 31.98 8.28 -0.56
N MET A 336 31.30 8.71 0.50
CA MET A 336 31.86 9.62 1.51
C MET A 336 33.12 9.04 2.17
N ASP A 337 33.21 7.71 2.34
CA ASP A 337 34.39 7.06 2.92
C ASP A 337 35.65 7.22 2.07
N MET A 338 35.53 7.20 0.73
CA MET A 338 36.67 7.44 -0.15
C MET A 338 37.18 8.88 -0.01
N PHE A 339 36.26 9.84 0.06
CA PHE A 339 36.59 11.24 0.31
C PHE A 339 37.25 11.43 1.69
N ILE A 340 36.70 10.84 2.75
CA ILE A 340 37.25 10.94 4.11
C ILE A 340 38.68 10.36 4.17
N LYS A 341 38.93 9.23 3.50
CA LYS A 341 40.26 8.62 3.44
C LYS A 341 41.28 9.55 2.81
N ASP A 342 40.98 10.17 1.69
CA ASP A 342 41.91 11.11 1.04
C ASP A 342 42.06 12.41 1.84
N ALA A 343 40.97 12.96 2.38
CA ALA A 343 41.04 14.14 3.25
C ALA A 343 41.92 13.87 4.49
N GLN A 344 41.88 12.66 5.05
CA GLN A 344 42.71 12.26 6.18
C GLN A 344 44.21 12.21 5.84
N LYS A 345 44.58 11.86 4.59
CA LYS A 345 45.98 11.85 4.14
C LYS A 345 46.65 13.22 4.28
N ILE A 346 45.90 14.31 4.10
CA ILE A 346 46.42 15.68 4.29
C ILE A 346 47.06 15.84 5.69
N PHE A 347 46.38 15.33 6.71
CA PHE A 347 46.82 15.46 8.10
C PHE A 347 47.88 14.41 8.47
N ASP A 348 47.69 13.17 8.01
CA ASP A 348 48.59 12.07 8.32
C ASP A 348 49.95 12.28 7.65
N ASN A 349 49.99 12.63 6.36
CA ASN A 349 51.24 12.94 5.66
C ASN A 349 51.97 14.12 6.32
N CYS A 350 51.23 15.13 6.78
CA CYS A 350 51.82 16.24 7.51
C CYS A 350 52.53 15.75 8.79
N ARG A 351 51.94 14.85 9.56
CA ARG A 351 52.55 14.31 10.79
C ARG A 351 53.63 13.27 10.54
N THR A 352 53.55 12.53 9.43
CA THR A 352 54.59 11.59 9.02
C THR A 352 55.88 12.34 8.67
N TYR A 353 55.76 13.46 7.96
CA TYR A 353 56.93 14.24 7.54
C TYR A 353 57.42 15.24 8.60
N ASN A 354 56.51 15.91 9.33
CA ASN A 354 56.86 17.00 10.24
C ASN A 354 56.82 16.57 11.72
N ALA A 355 57.79 17.03 12.51
CA ALA A 355 57.78 16.83 13.96
C ALA A 355 56.56 17.50 14.65
N GLU A 356 56.05 16.89 15.73
CA GLU A 356 54.85 17.34 16.44
C GLU A 356 54.93 18.78 16.99
N THR A 357 56.14 19.28 17.23
CA THR A 357 56.37 20.63 17.76
C THR A 357 56.19 21.73 16.71
N THR A 358 56.18 21.38 15.42
CA THR A 358 56.12 22.33 14.30
C THR A 358 54.76 23.04 14.20
N SER A 359 54.75 24.22 13.56
CA SER A 359 53.51 24.93 13.23
C SER A 359 52.62 24.10 12.31
N TYR A 360 53.20 23.35 11.36
CA TYR A 360 52.50 22.48 10.43
C TYR A 360 51.72 21.37 11.14
N ALA A 361 52.38 20.60 12.02
CA ALA A 361 51.73 19.54 12.80
C ALA A 361 50.60 20.10 13.69
N LYS A 362 50.81 21.27 14.30
CA LYS A 362 49.77 21.97 15.08
C LYS A 362 48.58 22.40 14.22
N CYS A 363 48.82 22.85 12.98
CA CYS A 363 47.76 23.20 12.03
C CYS A 363 46.98 21.95 11.60
N ALA A 364 47.67 20.86 11.26
CA ALA A 364 47.05 19.58 10.90
C ALA A 364 46.12 19.07 12.01
N THR A 365 46.58 19.06 13.27
CA THR A 365 45.75 18.62 14.41
C THR A 365 44.50 19.47 14.60
N ARG A 366 44.59 20.81 14.44
CA ARG A 366 43.42 21.69 14.58
C ARG A 366 42.43 21.52 13.42
N LEU A 367 42.95 21.45 12.18
CA LEU A 367 42.13 21.32 10.98
C LEU A 367 41.46 19.94 10.90
N GLU A 368 42.16 18.87 11.28
CA GLU A 368 41.58 17.52 11.36
C GLU A 368 40.47 17.43 12.40
N ARG A 369 40.64 18.04 13.58
CA ARG A 369 39.57 18.10 14.58
C ARG A 369 38.34 18.80 14.02
N TYR A 370 38.54 19.95 13.36
CA TYR A 370 37.46 20.66 12.68
C TYR A 370 36.79 19.77 11.62
N PHE A 371 37.56 19.10 10.78
CA PHE A 371 37.05 18.16 9.78
C PHE A 371 36.17 17.06 10.39
N LYS A 372 36.65 16.42 11.46
CA LYS A 372 35.92 15.36 12.18
C LYS A 372 34.62 15.86 12.82
N GLU A 373 34.60 17.10 13.31
CA GLU A 373 33.38 17.74 13.80
C GLU A 373 32.37 18.00 12.67
N ARG A 374 32.84 18.44 11.49
CA ARG A 374 31.99 18.66 10.32
C ARG A 374 31.42 17.36 9.76
N ILE A 375 32.22 16.29 9.65
CA ILE A 375 31.74 14.97 9.19
C ILE A 375 30.56 14.48 10.03
N LYS A 376 30.61 14.62 11.36
CA LYS A 376 29.52 14.20 12.25
C LYS A 376 28.19 14.87 11.96
N VAL A 377 28.18 16.09 11.41
CA VAL A 377 26.95 16.79 11.01
C VAL A 377 26.30 16.11 9.81
N TRP A 378 27.09 15.52 8.92
CA TRP A 378 26.63 14.96 7.65
C TRP A 378 26.47 13.42 7.69
N CYS A 379 27.14 12.73 8.62
CA CYS A 379 27.08 11.26 8.73
C CYS A 379 26.21 10.73 9.88
N ASN A 380 25.65 11.58 10.75
CA ASN A 380 24.77 11.16 11.87
C ASN A 380 23.28 11.49 11.63
N THR A 381 22.87 11.70 10.39
CA THR A 381 21.47 12.00 10.00
C THR A 381 20.74 10.81 9.38
N ASP A 382 21.20 9.58 9.62
CA ASP A 382 20.48 8.34 9.29
C ASP A 382 19.83 7.72 10.52
#